data_AF-A0A0M4M9U3-F1
#
_entry.id   AF-A0A0M4M9U3-F1
#
_cell.length_a   1.000
_cell.length_b   1.000
_cell.length_c   1.000
_cell.angle_alpha   90.00
_cell.angle_beta   90.00
_cell.angle_gamma   90.00
#
_symmetry.space_group_name_H-M   'P 1'
#
loop_
_entity.id
_entity.type
_entity.pdbx_description
1 polymer ?
#
loop_
_entity_poly.entity_id
_entity_poly.type
_entity_poly.pdbx_seq_one_letter_code
_entity_poly.pdbx_strand_id
1 'polypeptide(L)'
;MVGIARINPRAFLSDQHFWQSWSDPPDRPGFLDLDKSWWDLQQLLGGREANPPRPAYELVRGEVAQYGYGWIPYDRVLSAEEVLAVANDLAAVSMAGLYQDCTPSFSPDLAAIMDGRRNYVEWHLGEARKFTAQLAGLGLGLIYSIG
;
A
#
# COMPACT_ATOMS: atom_id res chain seq x y z
N MET A 1 2.58 -21.04 6.03
CA MET A 1 2.80 -20.35 4.74
C MET A 1 3.31 -18.92 4.93
N VAL A 2 2.67 -18.08 5.76
CA VAL A 2 3.13 -16.70 6.07
C VAL A 2 4.60 -16.62 6.52
N GLY A 3 5.06 -17.56 7.37
CA GLY A 3 6.46 -17.59 7.82
C GLY A 3 7.48 -17.77 6.68
N ILE A 4 7.15 -18.57 5.66
CA ILE A 4 8.01 -18.79 4.48
C ILE A 4 8.01 -17.54 3.60
N ALA A 5 6.83 -16.95 3.37
CA ALA A 5 6.71 -15.72 2.59
C ALA A 5 7.44 -14.54 3.24
N ARG A 6 7.48 -14.45 4.58
CA ARG A 6 8.26 -13.43 5.29
C ARG A 6 9.77 -13.60 5.13
N ILE A 7 10.27 -14.83 4.96
CA ILE A 7 11.71 -15.11 4.77
C ILE A 7 12.16 -14.74 3.37
N ASN A 8 11.33 -15.01 2.35
CA ASN A 8 11.63 -14.67 0.98
C ASN A 8 10.38 -14.19 0.24
N PRO A 9 9.97 -12.92 0.44
CA PRO A 9 8.81 -12.35 -0.22
C PRO A 9 8.97 -12.39 -1.75
N ARG A 10 10.18 -12.10 -2.24
CA ARG A 10 10.46 -12.08 -3.68
C ARG A 10 10.16 -13.40 -4.37
N ALA A 11 10.36 -14.56 -3.73
CA ALA A 11 9.98 -15.84 -4.34
C ALA A 11 8.50 -15.93 -4.76
N PHE A 12 7.62 -15.13 -4.15
CA PHE A 12 6.19 -15.05 -4.47
C PHE A 12 5.86 -13.89 -5.43
N LEU A 13 6.74 -12.90 -5.56
CA LEU A 13 6.58 -11.71 -6.43
C LEU A 13 7.35 -11.81 -7.77
N SER A 14 8.44 -12.60 -7.79
CA SER A 14 9.37 -12.75 -8.90
C SER A 14 9.16 -14.05 -9.68
N ASP A 15 8.07 -14.78 -9.42
CA ASP A 15 7.68 -15.87 -10.30
C ASP A 15 7.44 -15.27 -11.69
N GLN A 16 8.13 -15.79 -12.70
CA GLN A 16 8.00 -15.33 -14.07
C GLN A 16 6.55 -15.46 -14.58
N HIS A 17 5.77 -16.39 -14.00
CA HIS A 17 4.33 -16.51 -14.23
C HIS A 17 3.54 -15.36 -13.61
N PHE A 18 4.00 -14.75 -12.51
CA PHE A 18 3.33 -13.63 -11.86
C PHE A 18 3.22 -12.41 -12.79
N TRP A 19 4.24 -12.17 -13.63
CA TRP A 19 4.27 -11.06 -14.60
C TRP A 19 3.81 -11.45 -16.01
N GLN A 20 3.82 -12.73 -16.37
CA GLN A 20 3.37 -13.22 -17.68
C GLN A 20 1.88 -13.61 -17.71
N SER A 21 1.28 -13.97 -16.57
CA SER A 21 -0.16 -14.29 -16.45
C SER A 21 -1.09 -13.06 -16.52
N TRP A 22 -0.58 -11.90 -16.94
CA TRP A 22 -1.36 -10.66 -17.11
C TRP A 22 -2.27 -10.70 -18.35
N SER A 23 -2.26 -11.79 -19.12
CA SER A 23 -2.93 -11.88 -20.43
C SER A 23 -4.06 -12.94 -20.60
N ASP A 24 -4.38 -13.85 -19.65
CA ASP A 24 -5.67 -14.62 -19.67
C ASP A 24 -5.95 -15.52 -18.40
N PRO A 25 -7.22 -15.78 -17.95
CA PRO A 25 -7.59 -16.23 -16.57
C PRO A 25 -8.20 -17.66 -16.44
N PRO A 26 -8.15 -18.35 -15.25
CA PRO A 26 -9.01 -18.09 -14.06
C PRO A 26 -8.33 -18.12 -12.67
N ASP A 27 -7.06 -18.52 -12.53
CA ASP A 27 -6.40 -18.71 -11.22
C ASP A 27 -5.62 -17.49 -10.73
N ARG A 28 -5.94 -16.28 -11.22
CA ARG A 28 -5.19 -15.06 -10.89
C ARG A 28 -5.45 -14.65 -9.43
N PRO A 29 -4.42 -14.48 -8.59
CA PRO A 29 -4.60 -13.87 -7.27
C PRO A 29 -5.10 -12.43 -7.44
N GLY A 30 -6.03 -12.01 -6.57
CA GLY A 30 -6.43 -10.61 -6.50
C GLY A 30 -5.21 -9.72 -6.24
N PHE A 31 -5.14 -8.57 -6.91
CA PHE A 31 -4.03 -7.63 -6.77
C PHE A 31 -4.56 -6.19 -6.72
N LEU A 32 -3.73 -5.31 -6.17
CA LEU A 32 -3.92 -3.87 -6.14
C LEU A 32 -2.64 -3.22 -6.64
N ASP A 33 -2.76 -2.34 -7.62
CA ASP A 33 -1.67 -1.48 -8.07
C ASP A 33 -1.98 -0.06 -7.61
N LEU A 34 -1.08 0.51 -6.80
CA LEU A 34 -1.18 1.88 -6.29
C LEU A 34 -0.45 2.89 -7.20
N ASP A 35 0.26 2.43 -8.22
CA ASP A 35 1.16 3.23 -9.06
C ASP A 35 1.98 4.21 -8.19
N LYS A 36 2.25 5.44 -8.68
CA LYS A 36 3.01 6.45 -7.92
C LYS A 36 2.28 7.00 -6.70
N SER A 37 1.01 6.66 -6.47
CA SER A 37 0.29 7.08 -5.27
C SER A 37 0.74 6.36 -4.00
N TRP A 38 1.53 5.29 -4.09
CA TRP A 38 2.10 4.65 -2.90
C TRP A 38 2.86 5.64 -2.02
N TRP A 39 3.58 6.62 -2.62
CA TRP A 39 4.35 7.63 -1.90
C TRP A 39 3.43 8.61 -1.16
N ASP A 40 2.41 9.16 -1.83
CA ASP A 40 1.48 10.09 -1.17
C ASP A 40 0.71 9.39 -0.04
N LEU A 41 0.26 8.15 -0.29
CA LEU A 41 -0.41 7.34 0.73
C LEU A 41 0.51 7.00 1.90
N GLN A 42 1.80 6.75 1.65
CA GLN A 42 2.79 6.54 2.71
C GLN A 42 2.91 7.77 3.62
N GLN A 43 2.92 8.97 3.06
CA GLN A 43 2.98 10.21 3.84
C GLN A 43 1.68 10.45 4.62
N LEU A 44 0.53 10.27 3.98
CA LEU A 44 -0.79 10.48 4.58
C LEU A 44 -1.10 9.50 5.71
N LEU A 45 -0.77 8.22 5.52
CA LEU A 45 -1.02 7.17 6.51
C LEU A 45 0.10 7.11 7.56
N GLY A 46 1.32 7.49 7.20
CA GLY A 46 2.47 7.43 8.07
C GLY A 46 2.37 8.43 9.23
N GLY A 47 1.93 9.66 8.95
CA GLY A 47 1.80 10.75 9.93
C GLY A 47 3.12 11.00 10.68
N ARG A 48 3.82 12.10 10.40
CA ARG A 48 5.19 12.33 10.91
C ARG A 48 5.35 12.24 12.45
N GLU A 49 4.25 12.32 13.21
CA GLU A 49 4.22 12.26 14.68
C GLU A 49 3.42 11.07 15.25
N ALA A 50 2.81 10.22 14.42
CA ALA A 50 2.07 9.06 14.91
C ALA A 50 3.05 7.96 15.33
N ASN A 51 3.28 7.83 16.64
CA ASN A 51 4.09 6.75 17.20
C ASN A 51 3.27 5.94 18.22
N PRO A 52 2.90 4.68 17.90
CA PRO A 52 3.19 3.97 16.64
C PRO A 52 2.35 4.50 15.44
N PRO A 53 2.79 4.26 14.19
CA PRO A 53 2.00 4.56 13.00
C PRO A 53 0.65 3.84 13.02
N ARG A 54 -0.35 4.41 12.35
CA ARG A 54 -1.68 3.79 12.25
C ARG A 54 -1.62 2.46 11.49
N PRO A 55 -2.53 1.50 11.74
CA PRO A 55 -2.51 0.21 11.06
C PRO A 55 -2.50 0.29 9.53
N ALA A 56 -3.25 1.21 8.92
CA ALA A 56 -3.29 1.36 7.46
C ALA A 56 -1.92 1.68 6.83
N TYR A 57 -0.99 2.27 7.59
CA TYR A 57 0.37 2.52 7.11
C TYR A 57 1.10 1.23 6.70
N GLU A 58 0.74 0.09 7.27
CA GLU A 58 1.39 -1.19 6.95
C GLU A 58 1.22 -1.61 5.49
N LEU A 59 0.19 -1.11 4.80
CA LEU A 59 -0.06 -1.34 3.37
C LEU A 59 1.01 -0.70 2.48
N VAL A 60 1.62 0.39 2.96
CA VAL A 60 2.56 1.24 2.19
C VAL A 60 3.87 1.48 2.94
N ARG A 61 4.13 0.75 4.02
CA ARG A 61 5.38 0.87 4.77
C ARG A 61 6.55 0.49 3.86
N GLY A 62 7.60 1.30 3.90
CA GLY A 62 8.89 0.91 3.37
C GLY A 62 9.81 2.09 3.18
N GLU A 63 11.10 1.82 3.09
CA GLU A 63 12.12 2.81 2.80
C GLU A 63 12.72 2.47 1.44
N VAL A 64 12.11 2.99 0.37
CA VAL A 64 12.57 2.75 -1.00
C VAL A 64 13.90 3.49 -1.18
N ALA A 65 14.97 2.75 -1.41
CA ALA A 65 16.31 3.30 -1.54
C ALA A 65 16.67 3.48 -3.02
N GLN A 66 17.10 4.67 -3.41
CA GLN A 66 17.65 4.90 -4.75
C GLN A 66 18.99 4.16 -4.89
N TYR A 67 19.20 3.47 -6.02
CA TYR A 67 20.46 2.83 -6.35
C TYR A 67 20.78 3.01 -7.83
N GLY A 68 21.78 3.85 -8.13
CA GLY A 68 22.13 4.22 -9.50
C GLY A 68 20.96 4.88 -10.24
N TYR A 69 20.59 4.33 -11.40
CA TYR A 69 19.43 4.76 -12.20
C TYR A 69 18.13 4.04 -11.84
N GLY A 70 18.10 3.24 -10.76
CA GLY A 70 16.92 2.50 -10.31
C GLY A 70 16.68 2.62 -8.82
N TRP A 71 15.87 1.70 -8.31
CA TRP A 71 15.46 1.64 -6.91
C TRP A 71 15.66 0.22 -6.38
N ILE A 72 16.00 0.11 -5.09
CA ILE A 72 15.91 -1.14 -4.35
C ILE A 72 14.49 -1.18 -3.80
N PRO A 73 13.61 -2.08 -4.30
CA PRO A 73 12.25 -2.11 -3.84
C PRO A 73 12.18 -2.67 -2.42
N TYR A 74 11.20 -2.18 -1.67
CA TYR A 74 10.86 -2.68 -0.36
C TYR A 74 9.74 -3.72 -0.50
N ASP A 75 10.02 -4.94 -0.03
CA ASP A 75 9.08 -6.05 -0.09
C ASP A 75 8.56 -6.39 1.29
N ARG A 76 7.27 -6.73 1.39
CA ARG A 76 6.69 -7.13 2.67
C ARG A 76 5.51 -8.05 2.54
N VAL A 77 5.30 -8.84 3.60
CA VAL A 77 4.15 -9.71 3.79
C VAL A 77 3.35 -9.27 5.02
N LEU A 78 2.05 -9.13 4.84
CA LEU A 78 1.08 -8.97 5.93
C LEU A 78 0.31 -10.28 6.13
N SER A 79 0.15 -10.68 7.39
CA SER A 79 -0.74 -11.77 7.79
C SER A 79 -2.20 -11.37 7.60
N ALA A 80 -3.12 -12.35 7.67
CA ALA A 80 -4.55 -12.06 7.63
C ALA A 80 -5.01 -11.13 8.77
N GLU A 81 -4.40 -11.24 9.95
CA GLU A 81 -4.68 -10.36 11.10
C GLU A 81 -4.20 -8.92 10.83
N GLU A 82 -3.02 -8.76 10.23
CA GLU A 82 -2.48 -7.45 9.84
C GLU A 82 -3.34 -6.83 8.73
N VAL A 83 -3.80 -7.61 7.75
CA VAL A 83 -4.73 -7.16 6.70
C VAL A 83 -6.08 -6.73 7.30
N LEU A 84 -6.61 -7.48 8.27
CA LEU A 84 -7.85 -7.10 8.96
C LEU A 84 -7.69 -5.77 9.71
N ALA A 85 -6.56 -5.56 10.39
CA ALA A 85 -6.28 -4.30 11.07
C ALA A 85 -6.18 -3.12 10.08
N VAL A 86 -5.49 -3.33 8.95
CA VAL A 86 -5.42 -2.35 7.85
C VAL A 86 -6.81 -2.03 7.31
N ALA A 87 -7.63 -3.04 7.01
CA ALA A 87 -8.96 -2.84 6.43
C ALA A 87 -9.88 -2.04 7.37
N ASN A 88 -9.85 -2.35 8.67
CA ASN A 88 -10.63 -1.64 9.68
C ASN A 88 -10.20 -0.17 9.83
N ASP A 89 -8.89 0.10 9.85
CA ASP A 89 -8.37 1.47 9.91
C ASP A 89 -8.69 2.25 8.63
N LEU A 90 -8.52 1.63 7.45
CA LEU A 90 -8.89 2.24 6.16
C LEU A 90 -10.38 2.55 6.05
N ALA A 91 -11.25 1.77 6.69
CA ALA A 91 -12.69 2.05 6.75
C ALA A 91 -13.02 3.24 7.68
N ALA A 92 -12.22 3.46 8.74
CA ALA A 92 -12.42 4.53 9.71
C ALA A 92 -11.87 5.90 9.27
N VAL A 93 -10.93 5.93 8.32
CA VAL A 93 -10.33 7.18 7.83
C VAL A 93 -11.18 7.88 6.77
N SER A 94 -11.20 9.21 6.84
CA SER A 94 -11.65 10.06 5.75
C SER A 94 -10.45 10.76 5.12
N MET A 95 -10.51 10.99 3.80
CA MET A 95 -9.43 11.70 3.11
C MET A 95 -9.24 13.12 3.67
N ALA A 96 -10.35 13.80 3.99
CA ALA A 96 -10.30 15.12 4.61
C ALA A 96 -9.55 15.10 5.94
N GLY A 97 -9.77 14.09 6.79
CA GLY A 97 -9.04 13.91 8.04
C GLY A 97 -7.55 13.65 7.83
N LEU A 98 -7.18 12.78 6.88
CA LEU A 98 -5.78 12.49 6.57
C LEU A 98 -5.01 13.74 6.12
N TYR A 99 -5.63 14.61 5.32
CA TYR A 99 -5.00 15.87 4.91
C TYR A 99 -4.91 16.89 6.05
N GLN A 100 -5.92 16.95 6.93
CA GLN A 100 -5.90 17.84 8.10
C GLN A 100 -4.82 17.47 9.11
N ASP A 101 -4.56 16.16 9.28
CA ASP A 101 -3.56 15.64 10.22
C ASP A 101 -2.11 15.79 9.69
N CYS A 102 -1.93 16.12 8.40
CA CYS A 102 -0.62 16.39 7.81
C CYS A 102 -0.18 17.84 8.07
N THR A 103 0.79 18.04 8.97
CA THR A 103 1.31 19.37 9.35
C THR A 103 2.12 20.08 8.24
N PRO A 104 2.21 21.42 8.26
CA PRO A 104 2.47 22.26 7.07
C PRO A 104 3.92 22.31 6.55
N SER A 105 4.89 21.60 7.13
CA SER A 105 6.25 21.62 6.58
C SER A 105 6.36 20.91 5.23
N PHE A 106 5.38 20.06 4.91
CA PHE A 106 5.21 19.40 3.61
C PHE A 106 3.74 18.99 3.51
N SER A 107 2.86 19.86 3.01
CA SER A 107 1.44 19.47 2.81
C SER A 107 1.35 18.59 1.56
N PRO A 108 1.10 17.27 1.69
CA PRO A 108 0.88 16.41 0.54
C PRO A 108 -0.40 16.85 -0.20
N ASP A 109 -1.34 17.51 0.49
CA ASP A 109 -2.52 18.12 -0.12
C ASP A 109 -2.14 19.26 -1.07
N LEU A 110 -1.29 20.21 -0.64
CA LEU A 110 -0.85 21.30 -1.52
C LEU A 110 -0.01 20.76 -2.69
N ALA A 111 0.89 19.82 -2.46
CA ALA A 111 1.67 19.21 -3.54
C ALA A 111 0.75 18.44 -4.53
N ALA A 112 -0.16 17.61 -4.03
CA ALA A 112 -1.10 16.87 -4.87
C ALA A 112 -2.13 17.78 -5.55
N ILE A 113 -2.57 18.88 -4.93
CA ILE A 113 -3.45 19.88 -5.56
C ILE A 113 -2.69 20.66 -6.63
N MET A 114 -1.48 21.13 -6.35
CA MET A 114 -0.65 21.86 -7.31
C MET A 114 -0.24 20.99 -8.50
N ASP A 115 -0.07 19.68 -8.29
CA ASP A 115 0.21 18.70 -9.34
C ASP A 115 -1.07 18.12 -9.99
N GLY A 116 -2.28 18.45 -9.50
CA GLY A 116 -3.55 17.90 -9.98
C GLY A 116 -3.79 16.42 -9.65
N ARG A 117 -3.04 15.83 -8.71
CA ARG A 117 -3.05 14.41 -8.33
C ARG A 117 -4.00 14.04 -7.19
N ARG A 118 -4.70 15.00 -6.57
CA ARG A 118 -5.60 14.71 -5.42
C ARG A 118 -6.67 13.66 -5.73
N ASN A 119 -7.39 13.82 -6.84
CA ASN A 119 -8.42 12.87 -7.27
C ASN A 119 -7.83 11.48 -7.53
N TYR A 120 -6.57 11.43 -7.97
CA TYR A 120 -5.84 10.20 -8.26
C TYR A 120 -5.47 9.45 -6.97
N VAL A 121 -4.95 10.16 -5.96
CA VAL A 121 -4.68 9.60 -4.62
C VAL A 121 -5.98 9.15 -3.93
N GLU A 122 -7.06 9.93 -4.07
CA GLU A 122 -8.39 9.59 -3.55
C GLU A 122 -8.95 8.31 -4.18
N TRP A 123 -8.80 8.17 -5.49
CA TRP A 123 -9.19 6.96 -6.19
C TRP A 123 -8.43 5.73 -5.67
N HIS A 124 -7.10 5.82 -5.58
CA HIS A 124 -6.25 4.74 -5.09
C HIS A 124 -6.52 4.37 -3.62
N LEU A 125 -6.80 5.34 -2.75
CA LEU A 125 -7.24 5.05 -1.39
C LEU A 125 -8.59 4.29 -1.37
N GLY A 126 -9.50 4.65 -2.27
CA GLY A 126 -10.77 3.96 -2.45
C GLY A 126 -10.60 2.51 -2.89
N GLU A 127 -9.72 2.25 -3.86
CA GLU A 127 -9.40 0.90 -4.31
C GLU A 127 -8.69 0.08 -3.23
N ALA A 128 -7.75 0.69 -2.48
CA ALA A 128 -7.10 0.07 -1.34
C ALA A 128 -8.09 -0.38 -0.26
N ARG A 129 -9.09 0.45 0.06
CA ARG A 129 -10.16 0.10 1.00
C ARG A 129 -10.95 -1.11 0.52
N LYS A 130 -11.39 -1.13 -0.75
CA LYS A 130 -12.15 -2.26 -1.31
C LYS A 130 -11.33 -3.55 -1.28
N PHE A 131 -10.08 -3.48 -1.72
CA PHE A 131 -9.19 -4.63 -1.82
C PHE A 131 -8.91 -5.26 -0.45
N THR A 132 -8.50 -4.44 0.52
CA THR A 132 -8.20 -4.91 1.88
C THR A 132 -9.44 -5.44 2.60
N ALA A 133 -10.62 -4.83 2.40
CA ALA A 133 -11.88 -5.36 2.93
C ALA A 133 -12.22 -6.74 2.36
N GLN A 134 -11.99 -6.95 1.05
CA GLN A 134 -12.18 -8.25 0.41
C GLN A 134 -11.23 -9.30 0.99
N LEU A 135 -9.93 -8.99 1.08
CA LEU A 135 -8.95 -9.92 1.64
C LEU A 135 -9.25 -10.26 3.11
N ALA A 136 -9.62 -9.27 3.90
CA ALA A 136 -10.01 -9.45 5.30
C ALA A 136 -11.23 -10.37 5.44
N GLY A 137 -12.26 -10.18 4.60
CA GLY A 137 -13.45 -11.04 4.57
C GLY A 137 -13.15 -12.50 4.19
N LEU A 138 -12.07 -12.73 3.45
CA LEU A 138 -11.60 -14.06 3.06
C LEU A 138 -10.56 -14.65 4.03
N GLY A 139 -10.13 -13.90 5.04
CA GLY A 139 -9.06 -14.33 5.96
C GLY A 139 -7.70 -14.47 5.27
N LEU A 140 -7.44 -13.65 4.24
CA LEU A 140 -6.22 -13.70 3.45
C LEU A 140 -5.20 -12.65 3.91
N GLY A 141 -3.93 -13.02 3.87
CA GLY A 141 -2.82 -12.07 3.96
C GLY A 141 -2.53 -11.42 2.59
N LEU A 142 -1.52 -10.55 2.56
CA LEU A 142 -1.04 -9.97 1.31
C LEU A 142 0.48 -9.90 1.28
N ILE A 143 1.01 -9.80 0.07
CA ILE A 143 2.41 -9.52 -0.20
C ILE A 143 2.49 -8.35 -1.17
N TYR A 144 3.41 -7.42 -0.93
CA TYR A 144 3.63 -6.28 -1.82
C TYR A 144 5.11 -5.97 -2.02
N SER A 145 5.36 -5.20 -3.08
CA SER A 145 6.62 -4.57 -3.42
C SER A 145 6.35 -3.11 -3.75
N ILE A 146 7.16 -2.19 -3.24
CA ILE A 146 7.16 -0.78 -3.63
C ILE A 146 8.56 -0.36 -4.08
N GLY A 147 8.68 0.33 -5.21
CA GLY A 147 9.94 0.74 -5.82
C GLY A 147 9.78 1.43 -7.18
#